data_AF-A0A6N8ULC0-F1
#
_entry.id   AF-A0A6N8ULC0-F1
#
_cell.length_a   1.000
_cell.length_b   1.000
_cell.length_c   1.000
_cell.angle_alpha   90.00
_cell.angle_beta   90.00
_cell.angle_gamma   90.00
#
_symmetry.space_group_name_H-M   'P 1'
#
loop_
_entity.id
_entity.type
_entity.pdbx_description
1 polymer ?
#
loop_
_entity_poly.entity_id
_entity_poly.type
_entity_poly.pdbx_seq_one_letter_code
_entity_poly.pdbx_strand_id
1 'polypeptide(L)'
;MFFVGETVADEQMWRFQQDKKKRVARGESVEVPFLTSGLYRYSRHPNYLCDMGLWGTFYFFGVIATGEWLHWSGLGFIALCLIFVGSIPLTESISASKYPGYSKYQATTPVLVPTPWRRRPSSDT
;
A
#
# COMPACT_ATOMS: atom_id res chain seq x y z
N MET A 1 -14.62 -5.09 6.35
CA MET A 1 -13.71 -5.62 5.30
C MET A 1 -12.42 -4.79 5.23
N PHE A 2 -12.50 -3.47 4.98
CA PHE A 2 -11.30 -2.61 4.89
C PHE A 2 -10.43 -2.60 6.16
N PHE A 3 -11.03 -2.42 7.34
CA PHE A 3 -10.30 -2.48 8.61
C PHE A 3 -9.52 -3.80 8.83
N VAL A 4 -10.09 -4.94 8.40
CA VAL A 4 -9.41 -6.23 8.48
C VAL A 4 -8.24 -6.27 7.48
N GLY A 5 -8.44 -5.75 6.26
CA GLY A 5 -7.38 -5.65 5.25
C GLY A 5 -6.20 -4.79 5.70
N GLU A 6 -6.50 -3.63 6.31
CA GLU A 6 -5.54 -2.72 6.94
C GLU A 6 -4.76 -3.44 8.04
N THR A 7 -5.47 -4.04 9.00
CA THR A 7 -4.86 -4.79 10.12
C THR A 7 -3.93 -5.90 9.61
N VAL A 8 -4.35 -6.65 8.59
CA VAL A 8 -3.54 -7.72 8.00
C VAL A 8 -2.32 -7.17 7.26
N ALA A 9 -2.46 -6.06 6.53
CA ALA A 9 -1.35 -5.42 5.83
C ALA A 9 -0.28 -4.94 6.82
N ASP A 10 -0.71 -4.25 7.87
CA ASP A 10 0.19 -3.72 8.90
C ASP A 10 0.86 -4.84 9.68
N GLU A 11 0.13 -5.90 10.03
CA GLU A 11 0.71 -7.07 10.71
C GLU A 11 1.76 -7.77 9.84
N GLN A 12 1.51 -7.90 8.53
CA GLN A 12 2.50 -8.47 7.60
C GLN A 12 3.77 -7.63 7.54
N MET A 13 3.64 -6.31 7.44
CA MET A 13 4.78 -5.38 7.41
C MET A 13 5.52 -5.39 8.75
N TRP A 14 4.79 -5.37 9.86
CA TRP A 14 5.36 -5.41 11.21
C TRP A 14 6.21 -6.66 11.42
N ARG A 15 5.65 -7.85 11.13
CA ARG A 15 6.38 -9.12 11.22
C ARG A 15 7.64 -9.12 10.37
N PHE A 16 7.53 -8.68 9.11
CA PHE A 16 8.68 -8.57 8.21
C PHE A 16 9.80 -7.69 8.77
N GLN A 17 9.46 -6.50 9.28
CA GLN A 17 10.45 -5.58 9.84
C GLN A 17 11.08 -6.13 11.13
N GLN A 18 10.31 -6.79 11.98
CA GLN A 18 10.83 -7.44 13.19
C GLN A 18 11.82 -8.56 12.85
N ASP A 19 11.47 -9.43 11.91
CA ASP A 19 12.34 -10.52 11.49
C ASP A 19 13.60 -10.01 10.80
N LYS A 20 13.46 -9.01 9.92
CA LYS A 20 14.60 -8.34 9.29
C LYS A 20 15.55 -7.73 10.31
N LYS A 21 15.03 -7.01 11.32
CA LYS A 21 15.85 -6.45 12.41
C LYS A 21 16.62 -7.54 13.15
N LYS A 22 15.97 -8.67 13.47
CA LYS A 22 16.62 -9.82 14.14
C LYS A 22 17.73 -10.44 13.29
N ARG A 23 17.51 -10.63 11.99
CA ARG A 23 18.51 -11.19 11.06
C ARG A 23 19.73 -10.28 10.93
N VAL A 24 19.50 -8.97 10.75
CA VAL A 24 20.57 -7.97 10.68
C VAL A 24 21.38 -7.94 11.98
N ALA A 25 20.72 -8.03 13.14
CA ALA A 25 21.41 -8.10 14.44
C ALA A 25 22.29 -9.35 14.60
N ARG A 26 21.99 -10.44 13.89
CA ARG A 26 22.82 -11.65 13.84
C ARG A 26 23.91 -11.61 12.75
N GLY A 27 24.01 -10.53 11.99
CA GLY A 27 24.94 -10.42 10.86
C GLY A 27 24.51 -11.20 9.61
N GLU A 28 23.26 -11.69 9.57
CA GLU A 28 22.72 -12.40 8.42
C GLU A 28 22.37 -11.42 7.30
N SER A 29 22.73 -11.75 6.06
CA SER A 29 22.27 -11.01 4.89
C SER A 29 20.77 -11.27 4.65
N VAL A 30 20.04 -10.23 4.23
CA VAL A 30 18.63 -10.33 3.84
C VAL A 30 18.56 -10.10 2.34
N GLU A 31 18.41 -11.17 1.56
CA GLU A 31 18.42 -11.12 0.10
C GLU A 31 17.40 -10.12 -0.48
N VAL A 32 16.17 -10.13 0.05
CA VAL A 32 15.12 -9.19 -0.32
C VAL A 32 14.76 -8.32 0.89
N PRO A 33 15.32 -7.09 1.00
CA PRO A 33 15.19 -6.27 2.20
C PRO A 33 13.86 -5.49 2.27
N PHE A 34 12.84 -5.88 1.52
CA PHE A 34 11.50 -5.29 1.51
C PHE A 34 10.43 -6.38 1.31
N LEU A 35 9.20 -6.11 1.75
CA LEU A 35 8.10 -7.06 1.69
C LEU A 35 7.45 -7.07 0.31
N THR A 36 7.34 -8.26 -0.30
CA THR A 36 6.76 -8.47 -1.64
C THR A 36 5.71 -9.58 -1.68
N SER A 37 5.43 -10.21 -0.54
CA SER A 37 4.50 -11.33 -0.38
C SER A 37 3.22 -10.90 0.34
N GLY A 38 2.25 -11.82 0.45
CA GLY A 38 0.96 -11.52 1.08
C GLY A 38 0.18 -10.45 0.30
N LEU A 39 -0.36 -9.46 1.00
CA LEU A 39 -1.11 -8.35 0.39
C LEU A 39 -0.20 -7.46 -0.49
N TYR A 40 1.08 -7.36 -0.12
CA TYR A 40 2.07 -6.58 -0.86
C TYR A 40 2.37 -7.15 -2.26
N ARG A 41 1.98 -8.39 -2.55
CA ARG A 41 2.05 -8.94 -3.91
C ARG A 41 1.06 -8.28 -4.89
N TYR A 42 -0.06 -7.77 -4.38
CA TYR A 42 -1.15 -7.24 -5.19
C TYR A 42 -1.16 -5.72 -5.26
N SER A 43 -0.62 -5.07 -4.23
CA SER A 43 -0.59 -3.63 -4.07
C SER A 43 0.68 -3.25 -3.32
N ARG A 44 1.37 -2.18 -3.73
CA ARG A 44 2.53 -1.68 -2.97
C ARG A 44 2.12 -0.99 -1.68
N HIS A 45 0.89 -0.45 -1.63
CA HIS A 45 0.32 0.25 -0.47
C HIS A 45 -1.08 -0.31 -0.14
N PRO A 46 -1.18 -1.59 0.28
CA PRO A 46 -2.47 -2.23 0.55
C PRO A 46 -3.20 -1.61 1.75
N ASN A 47 -2.46 -1.08 2.73
CA ASN A 47 -3.00 -0.32 3.86
C ASN A 47 -3.66 0.99 3.38
N TYR A 48 -3.00 1.77 2.52
CA TYR A 48 -3.57 3.02 1.98
C TYR A 48 -4.86 2.75 1.19
N LEU A 49 -4.91 1.65 0.43
CA LEU A 49 -6.13 1.24 -0.27
C LEU A 49 -7.26 0.95 0.73
N CYS A 50 -6.95 0.27 1.84
CA CYS A 50 -7.94 -0.03 2.87
C CYS A 50 -8.43 1.24 3.58
N ASP A 51 -7.53 2.16 3.94
CA ASP A 51 -7.88 3.45 4.53
C ASP A 51 -8.80 4.27 3.62
N MET A 52 -8.41 4.44 2.35
CA MET A 52 -9.24 5.15 1.37
C MET A 52 -10.61 4.48 1.21
N GLY A 53 -10.66 3.15 1.16
CA GLY A 53 -11.92 2.40 1.06
C GLY A 53 -12.81 2.57 2.30
N LEU A 54 -12.22 2.58 3.49
CA LEU A 54 -12.92 2.78 4.75
C LEU A 54 -13.55 4.19 4.83
N TRP A 55 -12.75 5.23 4.56
CA TRP A 55 -13.23 6.60 4.55
C TRP A 55 -14.24 6.87 3.43
N GLY A 56 -14.04 6.26 2.27
CA GLY A 56 -15.02 6.27 1.18
C GLY A 56 -16.35 5.66 1.60
N THR A 57 -16.33 4.57 2.36
CA THR A 57 -17.55 3.94 2.89
C THR A 57 -18.31 4.89 3.82
N PHE A 58 -17.62 5.57 4.74
CA PHE A 58 -18.26 6.58 5.60
C PHE A 58 -18.83 7.76 4.82
N TYR A 59 -18.13 8.21 3.78
CA TYR A 59 -18.67 9.22 2.89
C TYR A 59 -19.97 8.77 2.23
N PHE A 60 -20.00 7.57 1.65
CA PHE A 60 -21.18 7.03 0.99
C PHE A 60 -22.35 6.78 1.94
N PHE A 61 -22.10 6.44 3.21
CA PHE A 61 -23.17 6.39 4.22
C PHE A 61 -23.82 7.77 4.43
N GLY A 62 -23.02 8.84 4.44
CA GLY A 62 -23.54 10.21 4.47
C GLY A 62 -24.41 10.51 3.25
N VAL A 63 -23.90 10.22 2.05
CA VAL A 63 -24.64 10.43 0.78
C VAL A 63 -25.96 9.67 0.75
N ILE A 64 -25.98 8.41 1.20
CA ILE A 64 -27.20 7.60 1.24
C ILE A 64 -28.19 8.14 2.27
N ALA A 65 -27.71 8.59 3.43
CA ALA A 65 -28.57 9.12 4.49
C ALA A 65 -29.20 10.48 4.15
N THR A 66 -28.48 11.34 3.42
CA THR A 66 -28.97 12.67 3.03
C THR A 66 -29.63 12.70 1.65
N GLY A 67 -29.29 11.78 0.76
CA GLY A 67 -29.65 11.81 -0.66
C GLY A 67 -28.82 12.80 -1.49
N GLU A 68 -27.85 13.48 -0.87
CA GLU A 68 -27.05 14.53 -1.52
C GLU A 68 -25.64 14.03 -1.86
N TRP A 69 -25.29 14.10 -3.15
CA TRP A 69 -23.97 13.71 -3.65
C TRP A 69 -22.86 14.72 -3.37
N LEU A 70 -23.21 15.99 -3.16
CA LEU A 70 -22.26 17.06 -2.82
C LEU A 70 -22.50 17.49 -1.38
N HIS A 71 -21.74 16.86 -0.48
CA HIS A 71 -21.79 17.16 0.95
C HIS A 71 -20.40 17.56 1.45
N TRP A 72 -20.33 18.42 2.47
CA TRP A 72 -19.08 18.96 2.98
C TRP A 72 -18.11 17.87 3.47
N SER A 73 -18.64 16.73 3.93
CA SER A 73 -17.86 15.55 4.33
C SER A 73 -17.05 14.95 3.18
N GLY A 74 -17.48 15.17 1.93
CA GLY A 74 -16.76 14.75 0.73
C GLY A 74 -15.44 15.47 0.54
N LEU A 75 -15.35 16.74 0.97
CA LEU A 75 -14.09 17.47 0.97
C LEU A 75 -13.06 16.81 1.89
N GLY A 76 -13.50 16.31 3.05
CA GLY A 76 -12.65 15.56 3.97
C GLY A 76 -12.12 14.28 3.34
N PHE A 77 -12.98 13.49 2.70
CA PHE A 77 -12.60 12.27 2.00
C PHE A 77 -11.62 12.54 0.84
N ILE A 78 -11.89 13.57 0.01
CA ILE A 78 -11.01 13.96 -1.10
C ILE A 78 -9.66 14.42 -0.57
N ALA A 79 -9.63 15.28 0.45
CA ALA A 79 -8.39 15.76 1.07
C ALA A 79 -7.54 14.60 1.60
N LEU A 80 -8.17 13.64 2.28
CA LEU A 80 -7.50 12.44 2.76
C LEU A 80 -6.90 11.61 1.62
N CYS A 81 -7.65 11.38 0.54
CA CYS A 81 -7.14 10.68 -0.63
C CYS A 81 -5.95 11.41 -1.28
N LEU A 82 -6.01 12.74 -1.37
CA LEU A 82 -4.93 13.56 -1.93
C LEU A 82 -3.65 13.48 -1.07
N ILE A 83 -3.77 13.46 0.25
CA ILE A 83 -2.62 13.29 1.16
C ILE A 83 -1.96 11.94 0.91
N PHE A 84 -2.74 10.86 0.88
CA PHE A 84 -2.19 9.52 0.64
C PHE A 84 -1.54 9.41 -0.75
N VAL A 85 -2.23 9.83 -1.81
CA VAL A 85 -1.69 9.81 -3.18
C VAL A 85 -0.44 10.70 -3.31
N GLY A 86 -0.45 11.88 -2.69
CA GLY A 86 0.68 12.80 -2.65
C GLY A 86 1.89 12.26 -1.87
N SER A 87 1.66 11.40 -0.86
CA SER A 87 2.72 10.78 -0.06
C SER A 87 3.43 9.61 -0.79
N ILE A 88 2.79 9.00 -1.78
CA ILE A 88 3.30 7.81 -2.48
C ILE A 88 4.64 8.10 -3.20
N PRO A 89 4.79 9.16 -4.03
CA PRO A 89 6.05 9.44 -4.71
C PRO A 89 7.23 9.61 -3.72
N LEU A 90 6.98 10.24 -2.58
CA LEU A 90 7.98 10.43 -1.54
C LEU A 90 8.41 9.10 -0.92
N THR A 91 7.45 8.28 -0.45
CA THR A 91 7.74 6.99 0.20
C THR A 91 8.40 5.99 -0.76
N GLU A 92 7.98 6.00 -2.03
CA GLU A 92 8.54 5.17 -3.09
C GLU A 92 9.96 5.59 -3.46
N SER A 93 10.24 6.90 -3.54
CA SER A 93 11.60 7.40 -3.86
C SER A 93 12.60 7.09 -2.74
N ILE A 94 12.19 7.21 -1.47
CA ILE A 94 13.00 6.80 -0.32
C ILE A 94 13.33 5.30 -0.40
N SER A 95 12.33 4.47 -0.69
CA SER A 95 12.50 3.02 -0.79
C SER A 95 13.39 2.61 -1.97
N ALA A 96 13.21 3.24 -3.14
CA ALA A 96 14.04 3.01 -4.32
C ALA A 96 15.50 3.44 -4.11
N SER A 97 15.72 4.55 -3.39
CA SER A 97 17.07 5.02 -3.05
C SER A 97 17.77 4.09 -2.07
N LYS A 98 17.01 3.48 -1.15
CA LYS A 98 17.54 2.57 -0.11
C LYS A 98 17.80 1.16 -0.63
N TYR A 99 16.99 0.69 -1.58
CA TYR A 99 16.98 -0.69 -2.03
C TYR A 99 17.08 -0.78 -3.56
N PRO A 100 18.26 -1.10 -4.13
CA PRO A 100 18.45 -1.16 -5.57
C PRO A 100 17.46 -2.10 -6.30
N GLY A 101 17.07 -3.20 -5.65
CA GLY A 101 16.09 -4.16 -6.17
C GLY A 101 14.63 -3.69 -6.13
N TYR A 102 14.31 -2.57 -5.46
CA TYR A 102 12.93 -2.09 -5.31
C TYR A 102 12.32 -1.62 -6.63
N SER A 103 13.15 -1.10 -7.55
CA SER A 103 12.71 -0.70 -8.90
C SER A 103 12.05 -1.84 -9.69
N LYS A 104 12.57 -3.07 -9.55
CA LYS A 104 11.96 -4.27 -10.15
C LYS A 104 10.58 -4.54 -9.56
N TYR A 105 10.43 -4.42 -8.24
CA TYR A 105 9.14 -4.55 -7.57
C TYR A 105 8.15 -3.45 -7.98
N GLN A 106 8.63 -2.21 -8.14
CA GLN A 106 7.84 -1.11 -8.68
C GLN A 106 7.38 -1.35 -10.11
N ALA A 107 8.09 -2.16 -10.91
CA ALA A 107 7.68 -2.52 -12.28
C ALA A 107 6.62 -3.64 -12.29
N THR A 108 6.63 -4.55 -11.32
CA THR A 108 5.75 -5.73 -11.30
C THR A 108 4.45 -5.52 -10.54
N THR A 109 4.47 -4.70 -9.50
CA THR A 109 3.37 -4.63 -8.52
C THR A 109 2.67 -3.28 -8.60
N PRO A 110 1.35 -3.20 -8.80
CA PRO A 110 0.59 -1.94 -8.83
C PRO A 110 0.67 -1.14 -7.53
N VAL A 111 0.50 0.19 -7.58
CA VAL A 111 0.60 1.06 -6.38
C VAL A 111 -0.54 0.79 -5.40
N LEU A 112 -1.80 0.90 -5.86
CA LEU A 112 -3.01 0.78 -5.04
C LEU A 112 -3.89 -0.37 -5.53
N VAL A 113 -4.50 -0.24 -6.72
CA VAL A 113 -5.45 -1.22 -7.26
C VAL A 113 -4.78 -2.11 -8.32
N PRO A 114 -5.05 -3.43 -8.34
CA PRO A 114 -4.58 -4.32 -9.39
C PRO A 114 -5.03 -3.84 -10.77
N THR A 115 -4.09 -3.42 -11.61
CA THR A 115 -4.39 -3.08 -13.00
C THR A 115 -4.11 -4.29 -13.89
N PRO A 116 -5.08 -4.72 -14.74
CA PRO A 116 -4.90 -5.90 -15.60
C PRO A 116 -3.78 -5.73 -16.64
N TRP A 117 -3.34 -4.49 -16.86
CA TRP A 117 -2.37 -4.10 -17.88
C TRP A 117 -0.90 -4.20 -17.43
N ARG A 118 -0.63 -4.42 -16.13
CA ARG A 118 0.74 -4.50 -15.60
C ARG A 118 1.30 -5.90 -15.86
N ARG A 119 2.12 -6.01 -16.93
CA ARG A 119 2.82 -7.25 -17.29
C ARG A 119 3.75 -7.67 -16.15
N ARG A 120 3.68 -8.94 -15.73
CA ARG A 120 4.81 -9.54 -14.99
C ARG A 120 6.01 -9.53 -15.94
N PRO A 121 7.19 -9.04 -15.52
CA PRO A 121 8.42 -9.33 -16.24
C PRO A 121 8.55 -10.85 -16.32
N SER A 122 8.86 -11.37 -17.51
CA SER A 122 9.26 -12.76 -17.68
C SER A 122 10.39 -13.05 -16.70
N SER A 123 10.23 -14.12 -15.92
CA SER A 123 11.33 -14.71 -15.17
C SER A 123 12.30 -15.28 -16.19
N ASP A 124 13.31 -14.51 -16.58
CA ASP A 124 14.42 -15.06 -17.32
C ASP A 124 15.15 -16.06 -16.39
N THR A 125 15.12 -17.31 -16.83
CA THR A 125 15.87 -18.48 -16.34
C THR A 125 17.37 -18.23 -16.25
#